data_AF-X1LKQ8-F1
#
_entry.id   AF-X1LKQ8-F1
#
_cell.length_a   1.000
_cell.length_b   1.000
_cell.length_c   1.000
_cell.angle_alpha   90.00
_cell.angle_beta   90.00
_cell.angle_gamma   90.00
#
_symmetry.space_group_name_H-M   'P 1'
#
loop_
_entity.id
_entity.type
_entity.pdbx_description
1 polymer ?
#
loop_
_entity_poly.entity_id
_entity_poly.type
_entity_poly.pdbx_seq_one_letter_code
_entity_poly.pdbx_strand_id
1 'polypeptide(L)'
;SGATTMAEVTSRGLPAILVPYPHATGGHQWKNAEVLQVIGAAYLILEEDLTPEKLKTTILDLITNKSFLKRMAEKSKALGKPQATRKVVKLILSLVNQ
;
A
#
# COMPACT_ATOMS: atom_id res chain seq x y z
N SER A 1 -6.60 -10.93 -2.86
CA SER A 1 -6.43 -10.63 -1.42
C SER A 1 -5.88 -9.21 -1.28
N GLY A 2 -6.09 -8.55 -0.13
CA GLY A 2 -5.62 -7.16 0.06
C GLY A 2 -4.10 -6.99 -0.08
N ALA A 3 -3.31 -7.99 0.32
CA ALA A 3 -1.85 -7.97 0.18
C ALA A 3 -1.39 -7.98 -1.28
N THR A 4 -2.05 -8.75 -2.16
CA THR A 4 -1.71 -8.77 -3.60
C THR A 4 -1.98 -7.42 -4.26
N THR A 5 -3.15 -6.82 -3.99
CA THR A 5 -3.50 -5.50 -4.53
C THR A 5 -2.51 -4.43 -4.06
N MET A 6 -2.10 -4.45 -2.78
CA MET A 6 -1.07 -3.55 -2.29
C MET A 6 0.29 -3.77 -2.97
N ALA A 7 0.69 -5.01 -3.23
CA ALA A 7 1.92 -5.32 -3.96
C ALA A 7 1.88 -4.78 -5.40
N GLU A 8 0.73 -4.84 -6.06
CA GLU A 8 0.50 -4.29 -7.39
C GLU A 8 0.55 -2.76 -7.41
N VAL A 9 -0.07 -2.10 -6.43
CA VAL A 9 -0.06 -0.64 -6.27
C VAL A 9 1.36 -0.13 -6.02
N THR A 10 2.05 -0.72 -5.05
CA THR A 10 3.41 -0.32 -4.66
C THR A 10 4.45 -0.65 -5.72
N SER A 11 4.34 -1.79 -6.41
CA SER A 11 5.24 -2.10 -7.53
C SER A 11 5.11 -1.09 -8.68
N ARG A 12 3.93 -0.50 -8.88
CA ARG A 12 3.69 0.57 -9.86
C ARG A 12 4.01 1.97 -9.32
N GLY A 13 4.10 2.15 -8.01
CA GLY A 13 4.34 3.44 -7.37
C GLY A 13 3.12 4.36 -7.43
N LEU A 14 1.92 3.79 -7.34
CA LEU A 14 0.69 4.57 -7.38
C LEU A 14 0.33 5.08 -5.98
N PRO A 15 -0.10 6.35 -5.85
CA PRO A 15 -0.86 6.81 -4.70
C PRO A 15 -2.16 6.00 -4.58
N ALA A 16 -2.60 5.72 -3.36
CA ALA A 16 -3.84 4.99 -3.12
C ALA A 16 -4.54 5.48 -1.85
N ILE A 17 -5.87 5.42 -1.86
CA ILE A 17 -6.69 5.47 -0.64
C ILE A 17 -7.06 4.02 -0.32
N LEU A 18 -6.68 3.55 0.86
CA LEU A 18 -6.93 2.20 1.35
C LEU A 18 -8.09 2.23 2.33
N VAL A 19 -9.09 1.40 2.07
CA VAL A 19 -10.21 1.13 2.97
C VAL A 19 -10.17 -0.35 3.35
N PRO A 20 -9.52 -0.72 4.48
CA PRO A 20 -9.41 -2.11 4.88
C PRO A 20 -10.75 -2.63 5.38
N TYR A 21 -11.07 -3.86 4.96
CA TYR A 21 -12.28 -4.54 5.42
C TYR A 21 -12.12 -4.97 6.91
N PRO A 22 -13.01 -4.54 7.82
CA PRO A 22 -12.85 -4.69 9.26
C PRO A 22 -13.03 -6.13 9.75
N HIS A 23 -13.78 -6.95 9.00
CA HIS A 23 -14.02 -8.35 9.36
C HIS A 23 -12.97 -9.32 8.79
N ALA A 24 -11.88 -8.81 8.22
CA ALA A 24 -10.77 -9.65 7.82
C ALA A 24 -10.14 -10.34 9.03
N THR A 25 -10.02 -11.67 8.97
CA THR A 25 -9.44 -12.50 10.03
C THR A 25 -8.12 -11.92 10.53
N GLY A 26 -7.99 -11.73 11.84
CA GLY A 26 -6.74 -11.30 12.50
C GLY A 26 -6.35 -9.82 12.32
N GLY A 27 -7.21 -8.97 11.74
CA GLY A 27 -6.92 -7.55 11.55
C GLY A 27 -5.76 -7.27 10.58
N HIS A 28 -5.40 -8.26 9.75
CA HIS A 28 -4.23 -8.18 8.88
C HIS A 28 -4.38 -7.10 7.80
N GLN A 29 -5.58 -6.83 7.30
CA GLN A 29 -5.79 -5.78 6.30
C GLN A 29 -5.51 -4.39 6.88
N TRP A 30 -5.96 -4.13 8.12
CA TRP A 30 -5.69 -2.88 8.80
C TRP A 30 -4.19 -2.67 9.04
N LYS A 31 -3.49 -3.67 9.61
CA LYS A 31 -2.02 -3.59 9.82
C LYS A 31 -1.26 -3.33 8.53
N ASN A 32 -1.65 -4.01 7.45
CA ASN A 32 -1.03 -3.83 6.15
C ASN A 32 -1.25 -2.40 5.62
N ALA A 33 -2.45 -1.85 5.75
CA ALA A 33 -2.76 -0.49 5.30
C ALA A 33 -2.10 0.58 6.19
N GLU A 34 -2.07 0.38 7.51
CA GLU A 34 -1.42 1.24 8.49
C GLU A 34 0.08 1.43 8.18
N VAL A 35 0.78 0.34 7.85
CA VAL A 35 2.21 0.43 7.47
C VAL A 35 2.41 1.36 6.28
N LEU A 36 1.55 1.29 5.26
CA LEU A 36 1.63 2.18 4.09
C LEU A 36 1.30 3.63 4.46
N GLN A 37 0.31 3.86 5.31
CA GLN A 37 -0.05 5.20 5.83
C GLN A 37 1.10 5.84 6.61
N VAL A 38 1.69 5.12 7.57
CA VAL A 38 2.79 5.62 8.42
C VAL A 38 4.01 6.01 7.59
N ILE A 39 4.32 5.21 6.57
CA ILE A 39 5.41 5.53 5.65
C ILE A 39 5.02 6.72 4.77
N GLY A 40 3.73 6.94 4.51
CA GLY A 40 3.20 7.97 3.62
C GLY A 40 3.11 7.51 2.16
N ALA A 41 2.98 6.19 1.94
CA ALA A 41 2.83 5.54 0.65
C ALA A 41 1.36 5.40 0.21
N ALA A 42 0.42 5.56 1.14
CA ALA A 42 -1.01 5.56 0.87
C ALA A 42 -1.72 6.48 1.87
N TYR A 43 -3.00 6.76 1.62
CA TYR A 43 -3.94 7.34 2.58
C TYR A 43 -4.83 6.23 3.16
N LEU A 44 -5.13 6.23 4.45
CA LEU A 44 -6.00 5.24 5.11
C LEU A 44 -7.33 5.88 5.54
N ILE A 45 -8.45 5.26 5.16
CA ILE A 45 -9.79 5.56 5.68
C ILE A 45 -10.35 4.26 6.27
N LEU A 46 -10.72 4.25 7.54
CA LEU A 46 -11.38 3.09 8.14
C LEU A 46 -12.82 2.97 7.63
N GLU A 47 -13.37 1.77 7.57
CA GLU A 47 -14.74 1.57 7.06
C GLU A 47 -15.79 2.30 7.91
N GLU A 48 -15.61 2.35 9.24
CA GLU A 48 -16.44 3.13 10.17
C GLU A 48 -16.40 4.65 9.91
N ASP A 49 -15.33 5.10 9.27
CA ASP A 49 -15.04 6.48 8.93
C ASP A 49 -15.41 6.81 7.47
N LEU A 50 -15.80 5.82 6.67
CA LEU A 50 -16.03 6.00 5.24
C LEU A 50 -17.39 6.64 4.99
N THR A 51 -17.39 7.93 4.70
CA THR A 51 -18.56 8.65 4.18
C THR A 51 -18.30 9.20 2.78
N PRO A 52 -19.35 9.44 1.96
CA PRO A 52 -19.21 10.07 0.66
C PRO A 52 -18.46 11.41 0.73
N GLU A 53 -18.73 12.22 1.74
CA GLU A 53 -18.11 13.52 1.97
C GLU A 53 -16.63 13.38 2.31
N LYS A 54 -16.27 12.45 3.21
CA LYS A 54 -14.89 12.21 3.60
C LYS A 54 -14.06 11.66 2.44
N LEU A 55 -14.62 10.75 1.65
CA LEU A 55 -13.96 10.23 0.46
C LEU A 55 -13.75 11.34 -0.58
N LYS A 56 -14.79 12.13 -0.88
CA LYS A 56 -14.72 13.25 -1.82
C LYS A 56 -13.64 14.25 -1.42
N THR A 57 -13.66 14.71 -0.16
CA THR A 57 -12.68 15.67 0.36
C THR A 57 -11.27 15.10 0.28
N THR A 58 -11.07 13.85 0.70
CA THR A 58 -9.75 13.19 0.62
C THR A 58 -9.24 13.14 -0.83
N ILE A 59 -10.09 12.77 -1.80
CA ILE A 59 -9.71 12.74 -3.21
C ILE A 59 -9.31 14.14 -3.68
N LEU A 60 -10.12 15.16 -3.38
CA LEU A 60 -9.85 16.55 -3.78
C LEU A 60 -8.54 17.07 -3.18
N ASP A 61 -8.29 16.83 -1.90
CA ASP A 61 -7.06 17.24 -1.21
C ASP A 61 -5.82 16.59 -1.84
N LEU A 62 -5.92 15.29 -2.16
CA LEU A 62 -4.84 14.55 -2.81
C LEU A 62 -4.53 15.06 -4.22
N ILE A 63 -5.54 15.29 -5.06
CA ILE A 63 -5.31 15.70 -6.46
C ILE A 63 -4.93 17.18 -6.59
N THR A 64 -5.34 18.03 -5.67
CA THR A 64 -4.98 19.45 -5.65
C THR A 64 -3.56 19.66 -5.12
N ASN A 65 -3.11 18.84 -4.17
CA ASN A 65 -1.74 18.88 -3.68
C ASN A 65 -0.80 17.95 -4.49
N LYS A 66 -0.47 18.35 -5.71
CA LYS A 66 0.42 17.59 -6.62
C LYS A 66 1.76 17.22 -5.98
N SER A 67 2.31 18.09 -5.13
CA SER A 67 3.59 17.83 -4.45
C SER A 67 3.49 16.66 -3.47
N PHE A 68 2.40 16.62 -2.69
CA PHE A 68 2.13 15.55 -1.74
C PHE A 68 1.83 14.24 -2.47
N LEU A 69 1.01 14.30 -3.52
CA LEU A 69 0.67 13.13 -4.34
C LEU A 69 1.91 12.50 -4.98
N LYS A 70 2.85 13.33 -5.47
CA LYS A 70 4.14 12.87 -6.01
C LYS A 70 5.00 12.18 -4.94
N ARG A 71 5.12 12.77 -3.74
CA ARG A 71 5.84 12.14 -2.64
C ARG A 71 5.22 10.80 -2.24
N MET A 72 3.89 10.71 -2.22
CA MET A 72 3.18 9.46 -1.94
C MET A 72 3.49 8.39 -2.99
N ALA A 73 3.48 8.76 -4.28
CA ALA A 73 3.86 7.86 -5.38
C ALA A 73 5.30 7.34 -5.25
N GLU A 74 6.25 8.21 -4.94
CA GLU A 74 7.67 7.86 -4.74
C GLU A 74 7.84 6.88 -3.56
N LYS A 75 7.17 7.14 -2.44
CA LYS A 75 7.19 6.25 -1.27
C LYS A 75 6.51 4.92 -1.54
N SER A 76 5.37 4.93 -2.24
CA SER A 76 4.69 3.72 -2.72
C SER A 76 5.64 2.88 -3.59
N LYS A 77 6.37 3.51 -4.50
CA LYS A 77 7.35 2.84 -5.37
C LYS A 77 8.49 2.22 -4.57
N ALA A 78 8.99 2.91 -3.55
CA ALA A 78 10.08 2.44 -2.71
C ALA A 78 9.73 1.17 -1.91
N LEU A 79 8.45 0.96 -1.60
CA LEU A 79 7.97 -0.26 -0.95
C LEU A 79 7.78 -1.44 -1.90
N GLY A 80 7.65 -1.16 -3.21
CA GLY A 80 7.50 -2.18 -4.23
C GLY A 80 8.69 -3.14 -4.28
N LYS A 81 8.42 -4.45 -4.29
CA LYS A 81 9.45 -5.50 -4.40
C LYS A 81 9.31 -6.29 -5.73
N PRO A 82 9.48 -5.66 -6.91
CA PRO A 82 9.26 -6.32 -8.20
C PRO A 82 10.18 -7.51 -8.47
N GLN A 83 11.33 -7.56 -7.78
CA GLN A 83 12.30 -8.66 -7.91
C GLN A 83 12.20 -9.69 -6.76
N ALA A 84 11.09 -9.70 -5.99
CA ALA A 84 10.92 -10.59 -4.84
C ALA A 84 11.14 -12.06 -5.22
N THR A 85 10.51 -12.54 -6.30
CA THR A 85 10.66 -13.91 -6.79
C THR A 85 12.13 -14.26 -7.05
N ARG A 86 12.86 -13.40 -7.76
CA ARG A 86 14.28 -13.61 -8.06
C ARG A 86 15.14 -13.69 -6.79
N LYS A 87 14.86 -12.84 -5.79
CA LYS A 87 15.57 -12.84 -4.50
C LYS A 87 15.32 -14.14 -3.73
N VAL A 88 14.07 -14.61 -3.68
CA VAL A 88 13.70 -15.85 -2.99
C VAL A 88 14.36 -17.05 -3.67
N VAL A 89 14.30 -17.15 -4.99
CA VAL A 89 14.95 -18.24 -5.75
C VAL A 89 16.46 -18.24 -5.50
N LYS A 90 17.12 -17.07 -5.55
CA LYS A 90 18.56 -16.95 -5.27
C LYS A 90 18.90 -17.45 -3.86
N LEU A 91 18.09 -17.13 -2.87
CA LEU A 91 18.28 -17.59 -1.50
C LEU A 91 18.16 -19.12 -1.40
N ILE A 92 17.11 -19.70 -1.98
CA ILE A 92 16.90 -21.16 -1.97
C ILE A 92 18.10 -21.88 -2.60
N LEU A 93 18.53 -21.45 -3.79
CA LEU A 93 19.68 -22.05 -4.48
C LEU A 93 20.99 -21.91 -3.68
N SER A 94 21.15 -20.83 -2.91
CA SER A 94 22.33 -20.65 -2.05
C SER A 94 22.37 -21.58 -0.85
N LEU A 95 21.23 -22.14 -0.43
CA LEU A 95 21.15 -23.12 0.65
C LEU A 95 21.32 -24.55 0.15
N VAL A 96 20.92 -24.82 -1.10
CA VAL A 96 21.07 -26.15 -1.74
C VAL A 96 22.51 -26.42 -2.17
N ASN A 97 23.27 -25.38 -2.51
CA ASN A 97 24.67 -25.50 -2.92
C ASN A 97 25.67 -25.31 -1.76
N GLN A 98 25.20 -25.42 -0.50
CA GLN A 98 26.04 -25.53 0.70
C GLN A 98 26.24 -27.00 1.05
#